data_AF-A0A7H2X5U5-F1
#
_entry.id   AF-A0A7H2X5U5-F1
#
_cell.length_a   1.000
_cell.length_b   1.000
_cell.length_c   1.000
_cell.angle_alpha   90.00
_cell.angle_beta   90.00
_cell.angle_gamma   90.00
#
_symmetry.space_group_name_H-M   'P 1'
#
loop_
_entity.id
_entity.type
_entity.pdbx_description
1 polymer ?
#
loop_
_entity_poly.entity_id
_entity_poly.type
_entity_poly.pdbx_seq_one_letter_code
_entity_poly.pdbx_strand_id
1 'polypeptide(L)'
;MKYSSEQIKKALLLTPLPLLLWHFFFKFMDVDNVRLSLDIFSAFFLSIVGYSLVYLAYCILTVPFSFIFSILLNHYNYLNIWTICINSVIITSLFFFFLGWLFTGEISPKINYMESMEGEAPLKWWMMYTDITFIIFILFPGLCYWGFLILLKKKKSRISRSRFSNYF
;
A
#
# COMPACT_ATOMS: atom_id res chain seq x y z
N MET A 1 12.49 12.31 -18.45
CA MET A 1 12.01 11.46 -17.34
C MET A 1 12.83 11.73 -16.09
N LYS A 2 12.17 11.97 -14.95
CA LYS A 2 12.79 12.38 -13.68
C LYS A 2 13.38 11.21 -12.88
N TYR A 3 12.79 10.02 -13.02
CA TYR A 3 13.22 8.77 -12.40
C TYR A 3 13.35 7.68 -13.46
N SER A 4 14.27 6.72 -13.27
CA SER A 4 14.37 5.54 -14.15
C SER A 4 13.31 4.49 -13.79
N SER A 5 12.87 3.69 -14.75
CA SER A 5 11.91 2.58 -14.54
C SER A 5 12.32 1.64 -13.41
N GLU A 6 13.61 1.30 -13.31
CA GLU A 6 14.12 0.48 -12.20
C GLU A 6 13.95 1.12 -10.82
N GLN A 7 14.08 2.46 -10.73
CA GLN A 7 13.89 3.18 -9.47
C GLN A 7 12.43 3.16 -9.06
N ILE A 8 11.53 3.36 -10.02
CA ILE A 8 10.07 3.29 -9.82
C ILE A 8 9.69 1.88 -9.32
N LYS A 9 10.15 0.82 -10.00
CA LYS A 9 9.89 -0.57 -9.61
C LYS A 9 10.40 -0.86 -8.20
N LYS A 10 11.65 -0.50 -7.90
CA LYS A 10 12.26 -0.74 -6.58
C LYS A 10 11.53 0.03 -5.48
N ALA A 11 11.18 1.29 -5.72
CA ALA A 11 10.44 2.09 -4.74
C ALA A 11 9.06 1.48 -4.46
N LEU A 12 8.31 1.06 -5.49
CA LEU A 12 7.00 0.42 -5.32
C LEU A 12 7.08 -0.89 -4.50
N LEU A 13 8.09 -1.73 -4.74
CA LEU A 13 8.28 -2.97 -3.99
C LEU A 13 8.68 -2.73 -2.52
N LEU A 14 9.32 -1.60 -2.22
CA LEU A 14 9.71 -1.21 -0.87
C LEU A 14 8.59 -0.54 -0.09
N THR A 15 7.63 0.09 -0.79
CA THR A 15 6.52 0.84 -0.21
C THR A 15 5.76 0.15 0.94
N PRO A 16 5.36 -1.13 0.84
CA PRO A 16 4.57 -1.76 1.90
C PRO A 16 5.42 -2.21 3.10
N LEU A 17 6.75 -2.29 2.98
CA LEU A 17 7.61 -2.79 4.06
C LEU A 17 7.54 -1.95 5.34
N PRO A 18 7.64 -0.61 5.31
CA PRO A 18 7.49 0.20 6.51
C PRO A 18 6.18 -0.04 7.25
N LEU A 19 5.07 -0.20 6.51
CA LEU A 19 3.76 -0.45 7.10
C LEU A 19 3.67 -1.85 7.71
N LEU A 20 4.18 -2.86 7.00
CA LEU A 20 4.22 -4.26 7.48
C LEU A 20 5.10 -4.39 8.74
N LEU A 21 6.27 -3.76 8.75
CA LEU A 21 7.16 -3.74 9.90
C LEU A 21 6.49 -3.02 11.08
N TRP A 22 5.90 -1.86 10.85
CA TRP A 22 5.16 -1.13 11.89
C TRP A 22 4.07 -2.00 12.51
N HIS A 23 3.19 -2.57 11.69
CA HIS A 23 2.10 -3.42 12.19
C HIS A 23 2.63 -4.66 12.91
N PHE A 24 3.71 -5.27 12.41
CA PHE A 24 4.38 -6.39 13.07
C PHE A 24 4.86 -5.98 14.47
N PHE A 25 5.60 -4.87 14.60
CA PHE A 25 6.11 -4.40 15.89
C PHE A 25 5.00 -4.10 16.91
N PHE A 26 3.92 -3.42 16.52
CA PHE A 26 2.81 -3.13 17.43
C PHE A 26 2.12 -4.41 17.91
N LYS A 27 1.91 -5.38 17.02
CA LYS A 27 1.30 -6.66 17.39
C LYS A 27 2.14 -7.45 18.41
N PHE A 28 3.47 -7.33 18.36
CA PHE A 28 4.36 -7.97 19.33
C PHE A 28 4.51 -7.18 20.64
N MET A 29 4.39 -5.85 20.60
CA MET A 29 4.41 -4.98 21.79
C MET A 29 3.13 -5.08 22.63
N ASP A 30 1.99 -5.37 22.01
CA ASP A 30 0.68 -5.53 22.68
C ASP A 30 0.55 -6.87 23.44
N VAL A 31 1.62 -7.68 23.48
CA VAL A 31 1.66 -9.00 24.10
C VAL A 31 2.12 -8.89 25.55
N ASP A 32 1.44 -8.08 26.36
CA ASP A 32 1.71 -7.98 27.81
C ASP A 32 1.08 -9.11 28.64
N ASN A 33 0.39 -10.07 28.01
CA ASN A 33 -0.36 -11.12 28.76
C ASN A 33 -0.33 -12.53 28.14
N VAL A 34 0.70 -12.91 27.37
CA VAL A 34 0.77 -14.27 26.82
C VAL A 34 1.71 -15.15 27.64
N ARG A 35 1.10 -16.08 28.38
CA ARG A 35 1.76 -17.17 29.09
C ARG A 35 2.82 -17.83 28.20
N LEU A 36 4.03 -17.85 28.73
CA LEU A 36 5.24 -18.47 28.20
C LEU A 36 4.98 -19.92 27.77
N SER A 37 4.67 -20.16 26.51
CA SER A 37 4.57 -21.51 25.94
C SER A 37 4.66 -21.49 24.41
N LEU A 38 4.84 -22.68 23.83
CA LEU A 38 5.06 -23.04 22.41
C LEU A 38 4.23 -22.23 21.37
N ASP A 39 3.11 -21.66 21.80
CA ASP A 39 2.20 -20.82 21.01
C ASP A 39 2.83 -19.53 20.47
N ILE A 40 3.85 -18.97 21.12
CA ILE A 40 4.51 -17.76 20.62
C ILE A 40 5.23 -18.03 19.30
N PHE A 41 5.87 -19.20 19.18
CA PHE A 41 6.59 -19.58 17.97
C PHE A 41 5.63 -19.86 16.80
N SER A 42 4.51 -20.54 17.07
CA SER A 42 3.46 -20.78 16.05
C SER A 42 2.77 -19.48 15.63
N ALA A 43 2.47 -18.58 16.58
CA ALA A 43 1.89 -17.27 16.30
C ALA A 43 2.85 -16.36 15.51
N PHE A 44 4.15 -16.45 15.79
CA PHE A 44 5.18 -15.76 15.03
C PHE A 44 5.26 -16.27 13.59
N PHE A 45 5.32 -17.58 13.39
CA PHE A 45 5.31 -18.20 12.06
C PHE A 45 4.05 -17.84 11.27
N LEU A 46 2.87 -17.96 11.91
CA LEU A 46 1.59 -17.61 11.28
C LEU A 46 1.54 -16.13 10.90
N SER A 47 2.09 -15.25 11.76
CA SER A 47 2.20 -13.83 11.46
C SER A 47 3.10 -13.57 10.25
N ILE A 48 4.29 -14.19 10.17
CA ILE A 48 5.17 -14.06 9.00
C ILE A 48 4.46 -14.53 7.72
N VAL A 49 3.78 -15.67 7.77
CA VAL A 49 3.03 -16.19 6.62
C VAL A 49 1.93 -15.21 6.21
N GLY A 50 1.16 -14.69 7.18
CA GLY A 50 0.12 -13.69 6.93
C GLY A 50 0.67 -12.41 6.30
N TYR A 51 1.72 -11.82 6.86
CA TYR A 51 2.34 -10.61 6.30
C TYR A 51 2.97 -10.85 4.92
N SER A 52 3.54 -12.03 4.69
CA SER A 52 4.05 -12.43 3.37
C SER A 52 2.93 -12.53 2.34
N LEU A 53 1.77 -13.06 2.74
CA LEU A 53 0.59 -13.16 1.87
C LEU A 53 0.00 -11.78 1.55
N VAL A 54 -0.08 -10.88 2.54
CA VAL A 54 -0.48 -9.47 2.32
C VAL A 54 0.50 -8.75 1.38
N TYR A 55 1.81 -8.97 1.55
CA TYR A 55 2.82 -8.42 0.65
C TYR A 55 2.67 -8.94 -0.78
N LEU A 56 2.42 -10.25 -0.94
CA LEU A 56 2.18 -10.87 -2.25
C LEU A 56 0.92 -10.30 -2.91
N ALA A 57 -0.18 -10.16 -2.15
CA ALA A 57 -1.40 -9.54 -2.65
C ALA A 57 -1.15 -8.11 -3.14
N TYR A 58 -0.41 -7.30 -2.37
CA TYR A 58 0.00 -5.95 -2.79
C TYR A 58 0.85 -5.97 -4.07
N CYS A 59 1.78 -6.93 -4.17
CA CYS A 59 2.67 -7.06 -5.32
C CYS A 59 1.95 -7.47 -6.61
N ILE A 60 0.91 -8.30 -6.51
CA ILE A 60 0.14 -8.76 -7.67
C ILE A 60 -0.92 -7.72 -8.04
N LEU A 61 -1.62 -7.17 -7.06
CA LEU A 61 -2.72 -6.25 -7.29
C LEU A 61 -2.20 -4.83 -7.50
N THR A 62 -1.53 -4.23 -6.51
CA THR A 62 -1.28 -2.78 -6.51
C THR A 62 -0.05 -2.35 -7.33
N VAL A 63 1.04 -3.13 -7.30
CA VAL A 63 2.31 -2.77 -7.97
C VAL A 63 2.19 -2.60 -9.49
N PRO A 64 1.57 -3.51 -10.28
CA PRO A 64 1.54 -3.36 -11.73
C PRO A 64 0.78 -2.11 -12.18
N PHE A 65 -0.40 -1.83 -11.60
CA PHE A 65 -1.15 -0.62 -11.94
C PHE A 65 -0.41 0.65 -11.49
N SER A 66 0.12 0.65 -10.27
CA SER A 66 0.89 1.80 -9.75
C SER A 66 2.14 2.08 -10.58
N PHE A 67 2.76 1.04 -11.15
CA PHE A 67 3.92 1.16 -12.03
C PHE A 67 3.56 1.82 -13.36
N ILE A 68 2.45 1.42 -13.98
CA ILE A 68 1.97 2.02 -15.24
C ILE A 68 1.67 3.51 -15.04
N PHE A 69 0.89 3.85 -14.01
CA PHE A 69 0.59 5.25 -13.68
C PHE A 69 1.86 6.06 -13.36
N SER A 70 2.80 5.46 -12.63
CA SER A 70 4.06 6.13 -12.28
C SER A 70 4.94 6.40 -13.51
N ILE A 71 5.01 5.46 -14.46
CA ILE A 71 5.72 5.67 -15.73
C ILE A 71 5.07 6.79 -16.53
N LEU A 72 3.74 6.76 -16.67
CA LEU A 72 2.99 7.76 -17.41
C LEU A 72 3.21 9.17 -16.82
N LEU A 73 3.02 9.32 -15.51
CA LEU A 73 3.26 10.58 -14.79
C LEU A 73 4.72 11.03 -14.88
N ASN A 74 5.67 10.10 -14.89
CA ASN A 74 7.10 10.43 -15.02
C ASN A 74 7.49 10.82 -16.45
N HIS A 75 6.79 10.32 -17.46
CA HIS A 75 6.95 10.74 -18.85
C HIS A 75 6.57 12.21 -19.00
N TYR A 76 5.41 12.60 -18.45
CA TYR A 76 4.94 13.99 -18.44
C TYR A 76 5.56 14.87 -17.33
N ASN A 77 6.54 14.35 -16.59
CA ASN A 77 7.22 15.05 -15.48
C ASN A 77 6.28 15.52 -14.33
N TYR A 78 5.07 14.97 -14.26
CA TYR A 78 4.09 15.24 -13.20
C TYR A 78 4.25 14.33 -11.98
N LEU A 79 5.18 13.35 -11.99
CA LEU A 79 5.39 12.46 -10.86
C LEU A 79 5.91 13.22 -9.62
N ASN A 80 4.96 13.58 -8.76
CA ASN A 80 5.17 14.30 -7.50
C ASN A 80 4.32 13.68 -6.37
N ILE A 81 4.55 14.12 -5.12
CA ILE A 81 3.84 13.63 -3.93
C ILE A 81 2.31 13.70 -4.09
N TRP A 82 1.79 14.82 -4.58
CA TRP A 82 0.35 15.02 -4.80
C TRP A 82 -0.24 13.99 -5.78
N THR A 83 0.39 13.83 -6.95
CA THR A 83 -0.08 12.86 -7.95
C THR A 83 0.01 11.42 -7.45
N ILE A 84 1.00 11.12 -6.60
CA ILE A 84 1.14 9.81 -5.97
C ILE A 84 0.00 9.55 -4.99
N CYS A 85 -0.32 10.53 -4.13
CA CYS A 85 -1.44 10.42 -3.18
C CYS A 85 -2.78 10.25 -3.90
N ILE A 86 -3.06 11.08 -4.92
CA ILE A 86 -4.27 10.97 -5.73
C ILE A 86 -4.35 9.59 -6.40
N ASN A 87 -3.26 9.13 -6.98
CA ASN A 87 -3.21 7.80 -7.60
C ASN A 87 -3.44 6.67 -6.58
N SER A 88 -2.92 6.81 -5.34
CA SER A 88 -3.18 5.86 -4.26
C SER A 88 -4.67 5.75 -3.94
N VAL A 89 -5.35 6.90 -3.83
CA VAL A 89 -6.80 6.95 -3.60
C VAL A 89 -7.56 6.31 -4.76
N ILE A 90 -7.25 6.69 -6.01
CA ILE A 90 -7.93 6.17 -7.22
C ILE A 90 -7.79 4.65 -7.31
N ILE A 91 -6.56 4.13 -7.19
CA ILE A 91 -6.31 2.69 -7.28
C ILE A 91 -7.07 1.96 -6.16
N THR A 92 -7.07 2.50 -4.95
CA THR A 92 -7.79 1.91 -3.82
C THR A 92 -9.30 1.92 -4.06
N SER A 93 -9.88 3.04 -4.51
CA SER A 93 -11.31 3.13 -4.85
C SER A 93 -11.70 2.10 -5.90
N LEU A 94 -10.89 1.95 -6.96
CA LEU A 94 -11.13 0.97 -8.01
C LEU A 94 -11.12 -0.45 -7.45
N PHE A 95 -10.12 -0.79 -6.63
CA PHE A 95 -10.09 -2.12 -6.01
C PHE A 95 -11.30 -2.37 -5.10
N PHE A 96 -11.69 -1.42 -4.26
CA PHE A 96 -12.87 -1.59 -3.41
C PHE A 96 -14.16 -1.72 -4.24
N PHE A 97 -14.29 -0.96 -5.31
CA PHE A 97 -15.42 -1.07 -6.23
C PHE A 97 -15.47 -2.46 -6.89
N PHE A 98 -14.36 -2.92 -7.47
CA PHE A 98 -14.29 -4.21 -8.15
C PHE A 98 -14.40 -5.40 -7.20
N LEU A 99 -13.72 -5.37 -6.04
CA LEU A 99 -13.80 -6.43 -5.05
C LEU A 99 -15.19 -6.47 -4.40
N GLY A 100 -15.74 -5.31 -4.04
CA GLY A 100 -17.11 -5.20 -3.53
C GLY A 100 -18.11 -5.82 -4.52
N TRP A 101 -17.97 -5.53 -5.81
CA TRP A 101 -18.80 -6.16 -6.83
C TRP A 101 -18.55 -7.67 -6.93
N LEU A 102 -17.29 -8.13 -6.96
CA LEU A 102 -16.93 -9.54 -7.08
C LEU A 102 -17.50 -10.40 -5.95
N PHE A 103 -17.49 -9.89 -4.71
CA PHE A 103 -17.99 -10.61 -3.55
C PHE A 103 -19.51 -10.53 -3.40
N THR A 104 -20.15 -9.44 -3.84
CA THR A 104 -21.59 -9.22 -3.62
C THR A 104 -22.44 -9.67 -4.82
N GLY A 105 -21.86 -9.84 -6.01
CA GLY A 105 -22.58 -10.23 -7.24
C GLY A 105 -23.58 -9.20 -7.78
N GLU A 106 -23.93 -8.18 -6.98
CA GLU A 106 -24.87 -7.13 -7.34
C GLU A 106 -24.14 -5.84 -7.73
N ILE A 107 -24.44 -5.33 -8.93
CA ILE A 107 -23.88 -4.08 -9.51
C ILE A 107 -24.48 -2.83 -8.83
N SER A 108 -25.52 -3.02 -8.02
CA SER A 108 -26.30 -1.95 -7.43
C SER A 108 -26.72 -2.36 -6.02
N PRO A 109 -26.55 -1.51 -4.99
CA PRO A 109 -27.28 -1.73 -3.75
C PRO A 109 -28.75 -1.63 -4.13
N LYS A 110 -29.52 -2.73 -4.06
CA LYS A 110 -30.98 -2.63 -4.09
C LYS A 110 -31.38 -1.68 -2.97
N ILE A 111 -31.75 -0.47 -3.35
CA ILE A 111 -32.24 0.53 -2.41
C ILE A 111 -33.68 0.15 -2.07
N ASN A 112 -33.83 -0.79 -1.14
CA ASN A 112 -35.08 -0.99 -0.41
C ASN A 112 -34.89 -0.28 0.94
N TYR A 113 -35.41 0.94 1.04
CA TYR A 113 -35.47 1.74 2.27
C TYR A 113 -36.51 1.17 3.26
N MET A 114 -36.57 -0.14 3.47
CA MET A 114 -37.44 -0.76 4.48
C MET A 114 -37.17 -2.27 4.55
N GLU A 115 -36.09 -2.69 5.22
CA GLU A 115 -36.12 -3.96 5.94
C GLU A 115 -34.98 -4.08 6.95
N SER A 116 -35.39 -4.41 8.18
CA SER A 116 -34.69 -5.19 9.20
C SER A 116 -33.45 -4.63 9.91
N MET A 117 -33.63 -4.50 11.23
CA MET A 117 -32.57 -4.58 12.23
C MET A 117 -31.72 -5.86 12.07
N GLU A 118 -30.52 -5.81 12.66
CA GLU A 118 -29.57 -6.90 12.90
C GLU A 118 -28.84 -7.50 11.68
N GLY A 119 -27.62 -7.00 11.44
CA GLY A 119 -26.58 -7.72 10.68
C GLY A 119 -26.23 -7.14 9.31
N GLU A 120 -25.32 -6.16 9.31
CA GLU A 120 -24.42 -5.80 8.20
C GLU A 120 -25.05 -5.53 6.82
N ALA A 121 -25.66 -4.34 6.66
CA ALA A 121 -26.03 -3.77 5.37
C ALA A 121 -24.80 -3.59 4.44
N PRO A 122 -24.96 -3.60 3.09
CA PRO A 122 -23.86 -3.40 2.16
C PRO A 122 -23.30 -1.98 2.33
N LEU A 123 -22.08 -1.89 2.89
CA LEU A 123 -21.39 -0.63 3.10
C LEU A 123 -21.23 0.06 1.73
N LYS A 124 -21.93 1.17 1.51
CA LYS A 124 -21.67 2.07 0.38
C LYS A 124 -20.16 2.32 0.35
N TRP A 125 -19.46 1.90 -0.72
CA TRP A 125 -17.98 1.87 -0.78
C TRP A 125 -17.34 3.23 -0.42
N TRP A 126 -18.04 4.33 -0.70
CA TRP A 126 -17.58 5.68 -0.38
C TRP A 126 -17.63 6.03 1.11
N MET A 127 -18.41 5.31 1.94
CA MET A 127 -18.45 5.52 3.39
C MET A 127 -17.13 5.14 4.07
N MET A 128 -16.27 4.35 3.42
CA MET A 128 -14.92 4.09 3.97
C MET A 128 -14.08 5.37 4.08
N TYR A 129 -14.33 6.36 3.22
CA TYR A 129 -13.63 7.66 3.27
C TYR A 129 -14.13 8.59 4.38
N THR A 130 -15.17 8.24 5.14
CA THR A 130 -15.53 9.01 6.33
C THR A 130 -14.63 8.68 7.52
N ASP A 131 -13.96 7.53 7.50
CA ASP A 131 -12.98 7.16 8.52
C ASP A 131 -11.61 7.78 8.21
N ILE A 132 -11.17 8.67 9.10
CA ILE A 132 -9.87 9.34 9.04
C ILE A 132 -8.74 8.31 9.08
N THR A 133 -8.91 7.23 9.84
CA THR A 133 -7.92 6.15 9.97
C THR A 133 -7.69 5.48 8.63
N PHE A 134 -8.77 5.15 7.92
CA PHE A 134 -8.71 4.58 6.59
C PHE A 134 -8.01 5.50 5.58
N ILE A 135 -8.31 6.81 5.62
CA ILE A 135 -7.61 7.80 4.77
C ILE A 135 -6.10 7.80 5.05
N ILE A 136 -5.70 7.78 6.33
CA ILE A 136 -4.28 7.72 6.71
C ILE A 136 -3.63 6.44 6.15
N PHE A 137 -4.29 5.28 6.28
CA PHE A 137 -3.80 4.01 5.75
C PHE A 137 -3.66 4.00 4.22
N ILE A 138 -4.52 4.69 3.48
CA ILE A 138 -4.41 4.81 2.01
C ILE A 138 -3.26 5.73 1.59
N LEU A 139 -3.07 6.82 2.32
CA LEU A 139 -2.07 7.83 1.97
C LEU A 139 -0.65 7.41 2.39
N PHE A 140 -0.52 6.68 3.50
CA PHE A 140 0.77 6.31 4.06
C PHE A 140 1.68 5.54 3.07
N PRO A 141 1.20 4.50 2.36
CA PRO A 141 1.97 3.85 1.29
C PRO A 141 2.41 4.84 0.20
N GLY A 142 1.55 5.78 -0.19
CA GLY A 142 1.90 6.83 -1.15
C GLY A 142 3.06 7.71 -0.67
N LEU A 143 3.05 8.09 0.61
CA LEU A 143 4.13 8.86 1.23
C LEU A 143 5.43 8.06 1.31
N CYS A 144 5.36 6.79 1.72
CA CYS A 144 6.52 5.88 1.73
C CYS A 144 7.13 5.73 0.34
N TYR A 145 6.29 5.53 -0.69
CA TYR A 145 6.72 5.42 -2.08
C TYR A 145 7.50 6.67 -2.53
N TRP A 146 6.96 7.85 -2.27
CA TRP A 146 7.63 9.11 -2.60
C TRP A 146 8.97 9.27 -1.85
N GLY A 147 9.01 8.91 -0.57
CA GLY A 147 10.24 8.88 0.22
C GLY A 147 11.30 7.98 -0.40
N PHE A 148 10.94 6.75 -0.78
CA PHE A 148 11.85 5.81 -1.44
C PHE A 148 12.36 6.32 -2.79
N LEU A 149 11.51 6.97 -3.60
CA LEU A 149 11.94 7.58 -4.86
C LEU A 149 13.06 8.62 -4.66
N ILE A 150 12.91 9.50 -3.66
CA ILE A 150 13.91 10.52 -3.35
C ILE A 150 15.21 9.88 -2.84
N LEU A 151 15.11 8.88 -1.97
CA LEU A 151 16.26 8.16 -1.44
C LEU A 151 17.03 7.44 -2.55
N LEU A 152 16.35 6.72 -3.43
CA LEU A 152 16.96 6.03 -4.56
C LEU A 152 17.59 7.00 -5.58
N LYS A 153 16.97 8.17 -5.79
CA LYS A 153 17.56 9.22 -6.62
C LYS A 153 18.85 9.77 -6.02
N LYS A 154 18.84 10.11 -4.72
CA LYS A 154 20.03 10.59 -3.99
C LYS A 154 21.16 9.55 -3.93
N LYS A 155 20.82 8.26 -3.84
CA LYS A 155 21.81 7.18 -3.86
C LYS A 155 22.49 7.06 -5.23
N LYS A 156 21.71 7.12 -6.32
CA LYS A 156 22.23 7.04 -7.69
C LYS A 156 23.15 8.22 -8.03
N SER A 157 22.79 9.45 -7.62
CA SER A 157 23.63 10.63 -7.85
C SER A 157 24.96 10.55 -7.10
N ARG A 158 24.97 10.05 -5.86
CA ARG A 158 26.20 9.83 -5.08
C ARG A 158 27.13 8.80 -5.73
N ILE A 159 26.59 7.66 -6.18
CA ILE A 159 27.38 6.62 -6.87
C ILE A 159 27.97 7.14 -8.19
N SER A 160 27.22 7.97 -8.91
CA SER A 160 27.72 8.63 -10.12
C SER A 160 28.90 9.53 -9.77
N ARG A 161 28.75 10.40 -8.77
CA ARG A 161 29.80 11.34 -8.35
C ARG A 161 31.05 10.62 -7.82
N SER A 162 30.90 9.55 -7.03
CA SER A 162 32.06 8.79 -6.52
C SER A 162 32.80 8.07 -7.64
N ARG A 163 32.10 7.57 -8.67
CA ARG A 163 32.75 6.98 -9.85
C ARG A 163 33.59 8.01 -10.59
N PHE A 164 33.03 9.20 -10.87
CA PHE A 164 33.79 10.27 -11.55
C PHE A 164 35.02 10.72 -10.75
N SER A 165 34.94 10.75 -9.41
CA SER A 165 36.09 11.10 -8.56
C SER A 165 37.23 10.09 -8.58
N ASN A 166 37.02 8.86 -9.04
CA ASN A 166 38.07 7.83 -9.12
C ASN A 166 38.80 7.84 -10.48
N TYR A 167 38.42 8.70 -11.41
CA TYR A 167 39.02 8.84 -12.74
C TYR A 167 39.82 10.14 -12.91
N PHE A 168 39.95 10.95 -11.85
CA PHE A 168 40.74 12.18 -11.77
C PHE A 168 41.56 12.16 -10.48
#